data_AF-A0A354Z910-F1
#
_entry.id   AF-A0A354Z910-F1
#
_cell.length_a   1.000
_cell.length_b   1.000
_cell.length_c   1.000
_cell.angle_alpha   90.00
_cell.angle_beta   90.00
_cell.angle_gamma   90.00
#
_symmetry.space_group_name_H-M   'P 1'
#
loop_
_entity.id
_entity.type
_entity.pdbx_description
1 polymer ?
#
loop_
_entity_poly.entity_id
_entity_poly.type
_entity_poly.pdbx_seq_one_letter_code
_entity_poly.pdbx_strand_id
1 'polypeptide(L)'
;MKKLLATMLIGALTLGLAACENKEEKAKAERAKAAAAAAEAAMVVPTTTDPMAWRTYLTEVVKRNMEGIKNPPFMYFLPAPDTENFDDVFRRQADNVGGAIARGVLPDNLLAFGSPDSAKLADLIDDAFDFAEKGSMKGVRVLFVGKPADFDRVRAAVEPSGANVVFHSTE
;
A
#
# COMPACT_ATOMS: atom_id res chain seq x y z
N MET A 1 -59.72 -34.59 -19.76
CA MET A 1 -60.66 -34.43 -20.90
C MET A 1 -60.77 -32.97 -21.28
N LYS A 2 -60.87 -32.69 -22.60
CA LYS A 2 -61.10 -31.39 -23.27
C LYS A 2 -59.89 -30.42 -23.23
N LYS A 3 -59.12 -30.29 -24.32
CA LYS A 3 -59.38 -29.70 -25.67
C LYS A 3 -59.23 -28.16 -25.67
N LEU A 4 -58.22 -27.74 -26.45
CA LEU A 4 -58.08 -26.54 -27.27
C LEU A 4 -59.00 -25.35 -26.97
N LEU A 5 -58.39 -24.16 -26.84
CA LEU A 5 -58.71 -23.07 -27.76
C LEU A 5 -57.52 -22.10 -27.89
N ALA A 6 -57.08 -21.91 -29.13
CA ALA A 6 -56.14 -20.88 -29.53
C ALA A 6 -56.89 -19.54 -29.67
N THR A 7 -56.28 -18.45 -29.23
CA THR A 7 -56.63 -17.12 -29.74
C THR A 7 -55.37 -16.27 -29.79
N MET A 8 -55.01 -15.93 -31.02
CA MET A 8 -53.92 -15.08 -31.44
C MET A 8 -54.28 -13.62 -31.12
N LEU A 9 -53.40 -12.88 -30.43
CA LEU A 9 -53.43 -11.43 -30.42
C LEU A 9 -52.03 -10.91 -30.75
N ILE A 10 -51.85 -10.51 -32.00
CA ILE A 10 -50.75 -9.69 -32.47
C ILE A 10 -51.02 -8.26 -31.98
N GLY A 11 -50.12 -7.69 -31.20
CA GLY A 11 -50.24 -6.30 -30.78
C GLY A 11 -49.05 -5.80 -29.96
N ALA A 12 -48.12 -5.13 -30.66
CA ALA A 12 -47.17 -4.14 -30.16
C ALA A 12 -46.20 -4.54 -29.02
N LEU A 13 -44.96 -4.89 -29.38
CA LEU A 13 -43.82 -4.74 -28.47
C LEU A 13 -42.53 -4.44 -29.26
N THR A 14 -42.37 -3.22 -29.76
CA THR A 14 -41.11 -2.74 -30.37
C THR A 14 -40.50 -1.52 -29.66
N LEU A 15 -40.84 -1.29 -28.39
CA LEU A 15 -40.24 -0.21 -27.58
C LEU A 15 -39.62 -0.79 -26.31
N GLY A 16 -38.41 -1.34 -26.44
CA GLY A 16 -37.70 -1.89 -25.29
C GLY A 16 -36.17 -1.93 -25.38
N LEU A 17 -35.54 -1.48 -26.47
CA LEU A 17 -34.10 -1.61 -26.67
C LEU A 17 -33.29 -0.29 -26.64
N ALA A 18 -33.85 0.82 -26.14
CA ALA A 18 -33.11 2.09 -26.01
C ALA A 18 -32.93 2.58 -24.55
N ALA A 19 -33.23 1.73 -23.55
CA ALA A 19 -33.21 2.12 -22.14
C ALA A 19 -32.20 1.35 -21.26
N CYS A 20 -31.44 0.41 -21.83
CA CYS A 20 -30.45 -0.38 -21.07
C CYS A 20 -29.01 0.14 -21.18
N GLU A 21 -28.64 0.88 -22.23
CA GLU A 21 -27.26 1.40 -22.40
C GLU A 21 -26.90 2.47 -21.34
N ASN A 22 -27.88 3.22 -20.82
CA ASN A 22 -27.65 4.31 -19.86
C ASN A 22 -27.51 3.85 -18.40
N LYS A 23 -27.91 2.62 -18.03
CA LYS A 23 -27.83 2.15 -16.63
C LYS A 23 -26.46 1.59 -16.30
N GLU A 24 -25.84 0.86 -17.23
CA GLU A 24 -24.48 0.31 -17.02
C GLU A 24 -23.42 1.41 -17.01
N GLU A 25 -23.52 2.41 -17.89
CA GLU A 25 -22.58 3.55 -17.86
C GLU A 25 -22.71 4.39 -16.59
N LYS A 26 -23.95 4.64 -16.12
CA LYS A 26 -24.17 5.34 -14.84
C LYS A 26 -23.66 4.54 -13.65
N ALA A 27 -23.92 3.23 -13.60
CA ALA A 27 -23.41 2.36 -12.54
C ALA A 27 -21.87 2.28 -12.53
N LYS A 28 -21.24 2.28 -13.72
CA LYS A 28 -19.78 2.32 -13.86
C LYS A 28 -19.20 3.67 -13.42
N ALA A 29 -19.84 4.78 -13.77
CA ALA A 29 -19.42 6.12 -13.36
C ALA A 29 -19.57 6.33 -11.84
N GLU A 30 -20.65 5.85 -11.24
CA GLU A 30 -20.88 5.90 -9.79
C GLU A 30 -19.86 5.03 -9.04
N ARG A 31 -19.60 3.81 -9.53
CA ARG A 31 -18.58 2.92 -8.96
C ARG A 31 -17.17 3.50 -9.12
N ALA A 32 -16.88 4.16 -10.24
CA ALA A 32 -15.60 4.84 -10.46
C ALA A 32 -15.43 6.04 -9.53
N LYS A 33 -16.49 6.83 -9.29
CA LYS A 33 -16.47 7.91 -8.30
C LYS A 33 -16.30 7.40 -6.87
N ALA A 34 -17.02 6.34 -6.50
CA ALA A 34 -16.88 5.71 -5.20
C ALA A 34 -15.47 5.12 -4.99
N ALA A 35 -14.89 4.52 -6.04
CA ALA A 35 -13.51 4.03 -6.00
C ALA A 35 -12.49 5.16 -5.92
N ALA A 36 -12.70 6.28 -6.62
CA ALA A 36 -11.84 7.46 -6.53
C ALA A 36 -11.90 8.10 -5.15
N ALA A 37 -13.10 8.28 -4.59
CA ALA A 37 -13.29 8.81 -3.24
C ALA A 37 -12.69 7.88 -2.17
N ALA A 38 -12.82 6.56 -2.34
CA ALA A 38 -12.18 5.57 -1.45
C ALA A 38 -10.64 5.60 -1.58
N ALA A 39 -10.11 5.77 -2.79
CA ALA A 39 -8.67 5.89 -3.02
C ALA A 39 -8.10 7.19 -2.42
N GLU A 40 -8.85 8.28 -2.48
CA GLU A 40 -8.50 9.57 -1.88
C GLU A 40 -8.60 9.52 -0.35
N ALA A 41 -9.66 8.93 0.20
CA ALA A 41 -9.80 8.71 1.64
C ALA A 41 -8.70 7.81 2.22
N ALA A 42 -8.23 6.82 1.46
CA ALA A 42 -7.15 5.94 1.89
C ALA A 42 -5.75 6.60 1.85
N MET A 43 -5.63 7.84 1.36
CA MET A 43 -4.43 8.68 1.51
C MET A 43 -4.43 9.51 2.79
N VAL A 44 -5.52 9.49 3.55
CA VAL A 44 -5.57 10.19 4.83
C VAL A 44 -4.75 9.38 5.83
N VAL A 45 -3.74 10.03 6.39
CA VAL A 45 -2.91 9.46 7.46
C VAL A 45 -3.82 9.06 8.62
N PRO A 46 -3.74 7.83 9.13
CA PRO A 46 -4.54 7.43 10.29
C PRO A 46 -4.21 8.30 11.51
N THR A 47 -5.24 8.80 12.19
CA THR A 47 -5.10 9.64 13.38
C THR A 47 -4.96 8.85 14.67
N THR A 48 -5.06 7.51 14.60
CA THR A 48 -4.94 6.58 15.74
C THR A 48 -3.82 5.60 15.48
N THR A 49 -3.43 4.82 16.49
CA THR A 49 -2.41 3.77 16.37
C THR A 49 -2.96 2.43 15.88
N ASP A 50 -4.21 2.37 15.39
CA ASP A 50 -4.84 1.13 14.91
C ASP A 50 -3.98 0.44 13.83
N PRO A 51 -3.42 -0.74 14.12
CA PRO A 51 -2.54 -1.42 13.18
C PRO A 51 -3.22 -1.77 11.84
N MET A 52 -4.54 -1.96 11.80
CA MET A 52 -5.25 -2.29 10.56
C MET A 52 -5.44 -1.07 9.66
N ALA A 53 -5.82 0.07 10.25
CA ALA A 53 -5.87 1.34 9.53
C ALA A 53 -4.51 1.70 8.91
N TRP A 54 -3.43 1.57 9.69
CA TRP A 54 -2.07 1.85 9.20
C TRP A 54 -1.60 0.92 8.08
N ARG A 55 -1.89 -0.39 8.15
CA ARG A 55 -1.54 -1.32 7.05
C ARG A 55 -2.31 -1.01 5.77
N THR A 56 -3.55 -0.57 5.89
CA THR A 56 -4.38 -0.18 4.75
C THR A 56 -3.81 1.09 4.09
N TYR A 57 -3.54 2.12 4.90
CA TYR A 57 -2.88 3.35 4.44
C TYR A 57 -1.53 3.06 3.78
N LEU A 58 -0.67 2.26 4.44
CA LEU A 58 0.64 1.90 3.91
C LEU A 58 0.55 1.19 2.56
N THR A 59 -0.41 0.26 2.40
CA THR A 59 -0.64 -0.44 1.14
C THR A 59 -0.94 0.54 0.00
N GLU A 60 -1.75 1.57 0.24
CA GLU A 60 -2.11 2.58 -0.76
C GLU A 60 -0.98 3.56 -1.06
N VAL A 61 -0.18 3.91 -0.05
CA VAL A 61 1.05 4.70 -0.25
C VAL A 61 2.04 3.92 -1.10
N VAL A 62 2.26 2.64 -0.78
CA VAL A 62 3.19 1.77 -1.52
C VAL A 62 2.76 1.61 -2.98
N LYS A 63 1.49 1.35 -3.25
CA LYS A 63 0.97 1.24 -4.64
C LYS A 63 1.31 2.45 -5.49
N ARG A 64 1.23 3.65 -4.93
CA ARG A 64 1.55 4.91 -5.64
C ARG A 64 3.04 5.15 -5.83
N ASN A 65 3.87 4.52 -5.02
CA ASN A 65 5.33 4.65 -5.03
C ASN A 65 6.06 3.50 -5.74
N MET A 66 5.32 2.56 -6.36
CA MET A 66 5.92 1.47 -7.12
C MET A 66 6.71 1.95 -8.35
N GLU A 67 6.35 3.09 -8.97
CA GLU A 67 7.10 3.72 -10.08
C GLU A 67 7.70 2.73 -11.11
N GLY A 68 6.87 1.84 -11.66
CA GLY A 68 7.29 0.88 -12.68
C GLY A 68 7.93 -0.40 -12.15
N ILE A 69 8.19 -0.51 -10.85
CA ILE A 69 8.56 -1.75 -10.18
C ILE A 69 7.40 -2.74 -10.32
N LYS A 70 7.69 -3.92 -10.89
CA LYS A 70 6.70 -4.98 -11.13
C LYS A 70 6.73 -6.09 -10.08
N ASN A 71 7.86 -6.20 -9.36
CA ASN A 71 8.00 -7.16 -8.28
C ASN A 71 7.10 -6.77 -7.11
N PRO A 72 6.52 -7.74 -6.38
CA PRO A 72 5.79 -7.44 -5.16
C PRO A 72 6.67 -6.65 -4.17
N PRO A 73 6.16 -5.59 -3.53
CA PRO A 73 6.94 -4.83 -2.57
C PRO A 73 7.15 -5.63 -1.29
N PHE A 74 8.30 -5.44 -0.66
CA PHE A 74 8.55 -5.89 0.71
C PHE A 74 8.07 -4.82 1.68
N MET A 75 6.95 -5.08 2.36
CA MET A 75 6.36 -4.12 3.30
C MET A 75 6.72 -4.50 4.73
N TYR A 76 7.36 -3.57 5.44
CA TYR A 76 7.74 -3.68 6.83
C TYR A 76 6.93 -2.69 7.65
N PHE A 77 6.02 -3.23 8.45
CA PHE A 77 5.16 -2.45 9.33
C PHE A 77 5.60 -2.65 10.79
N LEU A 78 5.89 -1.56 11.48
CA LEU A 78 6.13 -1.55 12.91
C LEU A 78 4.89 -0.97 13.62
N PRO A 79 4.22 -1.71 14.52
CA PRO A 79 3.08 -1.17 15.27
C PRO A 79 3.52 -0.10 16.27
N ALA A 80 2.57 0.55 16.96
CA ALA A 80 2.90 1.55 17.97
C ALA A 80 3.53 0.91 19.24
N PRO A 81 4.36 1.65 20.00
CA PRO A 81 5.03 1.14 21.20
C PRO A 81 4.11 0.68 22.34
N ASP A 82 2.86 1.11 22.34
CA ASP A 82 1.83 0.69 23.30
C ASP A 82 1.19 -0.66 22.95
N THR A 83 1.60 -1.29 21.84
CA THR A 83 1.16 -2.63 21.46
C THR A 83 1.69 -3.67 22.44
N GLU A 84 0.87 -4.68 22.76
CA GLU A 84 1.27 -5.78 23.62
C GLU A 84 2.54 -6.49 23.09
N ASN A 85 3.50 -6.73 23.98
CA ASN A 85 4.80 -7.34 23.65
C ASN A 85 5.58 -6.59 22.55
N PHE A 86 5.47 -5.26 22.52
CA PHE A 86 6.13 -4.43 21.51
C PHE A 86 7.62 -4.72 21.36
N ASP A 87 8.37 -4.90 22.45
CA ASP A 87 9.82 -5.16 22.39
C ASP A 87 10.15 -6.43 21.59
N ASP A 88 9.37 -7.50 21.76
CA ASP A 88 9.52 -8.74 20.99
C ASP A 88 9.12 -8.57 19.53
N VAL A 89 8.08 -7.76 19.28
CA VAL A 89 7.67 -7.42 17.91
C VAL A 89 8.76 -6.60 17.22
N PHE A 90 9.31 -5.60 17.90
CA PHE A 90 10.39 -4.75 17.42
C PHE A 90 11.62 -5.60 17.09
N ARG A 91 12.09 -6.42 18.04
CA ARG A 91 13.25 -7.29 17.85
C ARG A 91 13.07 -8.24 16.67
N ARG A 92 11.91 -8.92 16.59
CA ARG A 92 11.61 -9.80 15.45
C ARG A 92 11.60 -9.04 14.12
N GLN A 93 11.08 -7.82 14.12
CA GLN A 93 11.06 -6.98 12.93
C GLN A 93 12.47 -6.56 12.53
N ALA A 94 13.32 -6.17 13.49
CA ALA A 94 14.72 -5.84 13.28
C ALA A 94 15.49 -7.05 12.72
N ASP A 95 15.33 -8.23 13.32
CA ASP A 95 15.94 -9.49 12.84
C ASP A 95 15.53 -9.80 11.38
N ASN A 96 14.25 -9.63 11.07
CA ASN A 96 13.70 -9.89 9.73
C ASN A 96 14.22 -8.91 8.68
N VAL A 97 14.26 -7.61 9.01
CA VAL A 97 14.72 -6.56 8.09
C VAL A 97 16.23 -6.63 7.93
N GLY A 98 16.99 -6.68 9.03
CA GLY A 98 18.44 -6.82 9.00
C GLY A 98 18.88 -8.06 8.25
N GLY A 99 18.23 -9.21 8.47
CA GLY A 99 18.52 -10.44 7.71
C GLY A 99 18.17 -10.37 6.21
N ALA A 100 17.21 -9.53 5.80
CA ALA A 100 16.94 -9.28 4.39
C ALA A 100 18.00 -8.36 3.76
N ILE A 101 18.36 -7.28 4.45
CA ILE A 101 19.37 -6.31 4.02
C ILE A 101 20.76 -6.97 3.93
N ALA A 102 21.14 -7.76 4.94
CA ALA A 102 22.43 -8.47 4.97
C ALA A 102 22.61 -9.45 3.81
N ARG A 103 21.53 -10.01 3.29
CA ARG A 103 21.56 -10.91 2.12
C ARG A 103 21.62 -10.16 0.79
N GLY A 104 21.47 -8.84 0.80
CA GLY A 104 21.32 -8.01 -0.37
C GLY A 104 19.93 -8.14 -0.97
N VAL A 105 19.32 -6.99 -1.29
CA VAL A 105 18.05 -6.93 -2.02
C VAL A 105 18.37 -6.61 -3.47
N LEU A 106 17.79 -7.39 -4.39
CA LEU A 106 18.05 -7.25 -5.82
C LEU A 106 17.43 -5.96 -6.38
N PRO A 107 18.00 -5.40 -7.48
CA PRO A 107 17.40 -4.28 -8.20
C PRO A 107 15.94 -4.53 -8.59
N ASP A 108 15.22 -3.45 -8.91
CA ASP A 108 13.78 -3.49 -9.25
C ASP A 108 12.92 -4.08 -8.12
N ASN A 109 13.32 -3.86 -6.87
CA ASN A 109 12.51 -4.14 -5.68
C ASN A 109 12.25 -2.87 -4.89
N LEU A 110 11.16 -2.89 -4.15
CA LEU A 110 10.75 -1.82 -3.23
C LEU A 110 10.72 -2.37 -1.81
N LEU A 111 11.47 -1.75 -0.90
CA LEU A 111 11.33 -1.91 0.55
C LEU A 111 10.51 -0.73 1.08
N ALA A 112 9.34 -1.01 1.66
CA ALA A 112 8.49 0.01 2.26
C ALA A 112 8.51 -0.13 3.78
N PHE A 113 8.74 0.98 4.46
CA PHE A 113 8.76 1.07 5.92
C PHE A 113 7.65 2.02 6.37
N GLY A 114 6.80 1.58 7.30
CA GLY A 114 5.73 2.41 7.86
C GLY A 114 5.37 2.04 9.29
N SER A 115 4.98 3.05 10.07
CA SER A 115 4.63 2.90 11.48
C SER A 115 3.79 4.09 11.97
N PRO A 116 2.91 3.90 12.97
CA PRO A 116 2.35 5.01 13.74
C PRO A 116 3.42 5.79 14.52
N ASP A 117 4.57 5.17 14.80
CA ASP A 117 5.70 5.78 15.49
C ASP A 117 6.89 5.89 14.52
N SER A 118 6.97 7.05 13.86
CA SER A 118 8.05 7.37 12.92
C SER A 118 9.43 7.32 13.56
N ALA A 119 9.53 7.67 14.86
CA ALA A 119 10.81 7.72 15.53
C ALA A 119 11.37 6.30 15.74
N LYS A 120 10.53 5.38 16.22
CA LYS A 120 10.89 3.97 16.39
C LYS A 120 11.12 3.26 15.05
N LEU A 121 10.38 3.65 14.02
CA LEU A 121 10.61 3.12 12.68
C LEU A 121 11.99 3.49 12.15
N ALA A 122 12.43 4.73 12.37
CA ALA A 122 13.73 5.18 11.93
C ALA A 122 14.88 4.55 12.76
N ASP A 123 14.69 4.28 14.06
CA ASP A 123 15.63 3.45 14.85
C ASP A 123 15.80 2.07 14.19
N LEU A 124 14.69 1.42 13.82
CA LEU A 124 14.71 0.11 13.17
C LEU A 124 15.41 0.13 11.80
N ILE A 125 15.25 1.20 11.02
CA ILE A 125 15.92 1.33 9.72
C ILE A 125 17.43 1.54 9.93
N ASP A 126 17.83 2.41 10.86
CA ASP A 126 19.23 2.67 11.18
C ASP A 126 19.95 1.37 11.57
N ASP A 127 19.41 0.65 12.56
CA ASP A 127 19.93 -0.64 13.04
C ASP A 127 20.01 -1.70 11.93
N ALA A 128 19.03 -1.74 11.02
CA ALA A 128 18.98 -2.75 9.99
C ALA A 128 19.95 -2.47 8.83
N PHE A 129 20.19 -1.20 8.52
CA PHE A 129 21.10 -0.78 7.44
C PHE A 129 22.58 -0.81 7.85
N ASP A 130 22.90 -0.95 9.14
CA ASP A 130 24.26 -1.31 9.59
C ASP A 130 24.77 -2.63 8.99
N PHE A 131 23.85 -3.53 8.60
CA PHE A 131 24.19 -4.78 7.93
C PHE A 131 24.28 -4.66 6.40
N ALA A 132 24.03 -3.48 5.83
CA ALA A 132 24.10 -3.27 4.39
C ALA A 132 25.54 -3.07 3.92
N GLU A 133 26.01 -3.88 2.97
CA GLU A 133 27.27 -3.58 2.29
C GLU A 133 27.13 -2.36 1.37
N LYS A 134 28.19 -1.57 1.25
CA LYS A 134 28.20 -0.37 0.39
C LYS A 134 27.85 -0.72 -1.05
N GLY A 135 26.83 -0.08 -1.60
CA GLY A 135 26.40 -0.29 -2.98
C GLY A 135 25.71 -1.64 -3.26
N SER A 136 25.39 -2.43 -2.24
CA SER A 136 24.71 -3.73 -2.36
C SER A 136 23.27 -3.64 -2.87
N MET A 137 22.66 -2.46 -2.79
CA MET A 137 21.24 -2.22 -3.07
C MET A 137 21.03 -1.22 -4.22
N LYS A 138 21.98 -1.12 -5.15
CA LYS A 138 21.81 -0.30 -6.36
C LYS A 138 20.56 -0.72 -7.13
N GLY A 139 19.72 0.26 -7.48
CA GLY A 139 18.46 0.01 -8.18
C GLY A 139 17.34 -0.54 -7.30
N VAL A 140 17.55 -0.65 -5.98
CA VAL A 140 16.49 -0.86 -5.00
C VAL A 140 15.89 0.48 -4.63
N ARG A 141 14.56 0.53 -4.46
CA ARG A 141 13.86 1.67 -3.86
C ARG A 141 13.59 1.39 -2.39
N VAL A 142 13.91 2.35 -1.53
CA VAL A 142 13.58 2.33 -0.10
C VAL A 142 12.60 3.46 0.15
N LEU A 143 11.35 3.12 0.46
CA LEU A 143 10.29 4.06 0.78
C LEU A 143 10.14 4.17 2.29
N PHE A 144 10.41 5.36 2.82
CA PHE A 144 10.13 5.72 4.20
C PHE A 144 8.79 6.46 4.28
N VAL A 145 7.85 5.90 5.04
CA VAL A 145 6.54 6.51 5.35
C VAL A 145 6.54 6.93 6.80
N GLY A 146 6.71 8.22 7.06
CA GLY A 146 6.87 8.75 8.41
C GLY A 146 6.92 10.27 8.46
N LYS A 147 7.54 10.80 9.51
CA LYS A 147 7.63 12.24 9.77
C LYS A 147 8.85 12.85 9.10
N PRO A 148 8.76 14.11 8.63
CA PRO A 148 9.90 14.82 8.04
C PRO A 148 11.11 14.91 8.99
N ALA A 149 10.86 15.05 10.30
CA ALA A 149 11.91 15.13 11.32
C ALA A 149 12.83 13.90 11.39
N ASP A 150 12.35 12.74 10.93
CA ASP A 150 13.11 11.48 10.94
C ASP A 150 13.75 11.17 9.58
N PHE A 151 13.39 11.88 8.51
CA PHE A 151 13.80 11.50 7.16
C PHE A 151 15.30 11.69 6.91
N ASP A 152 15.92 12.75 7.43
CA ASP A 152 17.36 13.00 7.24
C ASP A 152 18.22 11.87 7.81
N ARG A 153 17.87 11.34 9.00
CA ARG A 153 18.60 10.21 9.60
C ARG A 153 18.39 8.92 8.82
N VAL A 154 17.16 8.63 8.40
CA VAL A 154 16.86 7.44 7.57
C VAL A 154 17.62 7.49 6.26
N ARG A 155 17.65 8.67 5.62
CA ARG A 155 18.40 8.85 4.37
C ARG A 155 19.89 8.57 4.56
N ALA A 156 20.49 9.13 5.61
CA ALA A 156 21.90 8.96 5.91
C ALA A 156 22.27 7.48 6.16
N ALA A 157 21.41 6.72 6.83
CA ALA A 157 21.61 5.28 7.06
C ALA A 157 21.52 4.46 5.75
N VAL A 158 20.59 4.82 4.86
CA VAL A 158 20.29 4.03 3.67
C VAL A 158 21.20 4.35 2.48
N GLU A 159 21.57 5.61 2.27
CA GLU A 159 22.35 6.07 1.10
C GLU A 159 23.65 5.28 0.84
N PRO A 160 24.44 4.86 1.84
CA PRO A 160 25.64 4.04 1.62
C PRO A 160 25.37 2.72 0.87
N SER A 161 24.18 2.12 1.04
CA SER A 161 23.77 0.91 0.31
C SER A 161 23.60 1.13 -1.20
N GLY A 162 23.50 2.39 -1.64
CA GLY A 162 23.24 2.77 -3.03
C GLY A 162 21.77 2.67 -3.45
N ALA A 163 20.85 2.42 -2.51
CA ALA A 163 19.42 2.44 -2.76
C ALA A 163 18.89 3.86 -3.04
N ASN A 164 17.81 3.95 -3.81
CA ASN A 164 17.05 5.19 -4.01
C ASN A 164 16.10 5.40 -2.84
N VAL A 165 16.36 6.40 -1.99
CA VAL A 165 15.56 6.72 -0.82
C VAL A 165 14.43 7.67 -1.18
N VAL A 166 13.20 7.29 -0.83
CA VAL A 166 11.97 8.02 -1.14
C VAL A 166 11.21 8.29 0.15
N PHE A 167 10.61 9.46 0.25
CA PHE A 167 9.89 9.89 1.43
C PHE A 167 8.41 10.11 1.14
N HIS A 168 7.55 9.61 2.02
CA HIS A 168 6.14 9.98 2.10
C HIS A 168 5.84 10.51 3.51
N SER A 169 5.39 11.77 3.57
CA SER A 169 5.05 12.44 4.83
C SER A 169 3.77 11.89 5.42
N THR A 170 3.76 11.72 6.75
CA THR A 170 2.57 11.42 7.55
C THR A 170 2.08 12.64 8.34
N GLU A 171 2.51 13.83 7.93
CA GLU A 171 2.17 15.15 8.50
C GLU A 171 1.65 16.08 7.41
#